data_AF-A0A5C5YLN4-F1
#
_entry.id   AF-A0A5C5YLN4-F1
#
_cell.length_a   1.000
_cell.length_b   1.000
_cell.length_c   1.000
_cell.angle_alpha   90.00
_cell.angle_beta   90.00
_cell.angle_gamma   90.00
#
_symmetry.space_group_name_H-M   'P 1'
#
loop_
_entity.id
_entity.type
_entity.pdbx_description
1 polymer ?
#
loop_
_entity_poly.entity_id
_entity_poly.type
_entity_poly.pdbx_seq_one_letter_code
_entity_poly.pdbx_strand_id
1 'polypeptide(L)'
;MIGRSTTTAFSVSALLLCLATLAALAGCNESGGGGKVPDASDGDMLRGVVTTYRNAARQLGRPPKDYSELEAIYAPVSSNPAEYLTSKRDGEKFVVVWGLNLATAPPDTVVAYEKVGVDGKRMLVTLDGYTREASETEINELEEKAKANR
;
A
#
# COMPACT_ATOMS: atom_id res chain seq x y z
N MET A 1 -44.19 -62.85 37.04
CA MET A 1 -42.94 -62.84 37.83
C MET A 1 -41.87 -63.54 37.02
N ILE A 2 -40.80 -62.84 36.65
CA ILE A 2 -39.40 -63.27 36.47
C ILE A 2 -38.67 -62.00 36.02
N GLY A 3 -37.98 -61.36 36.95
CA GLY A 3 -37.15 -60.17 36.70
C GLY A 3 -35.74 -60.59 36.31
N ARG A 4 -35.16 -59.93 35.32
CA ARG A 4 -33.75 -60.07 34.95
C ARG A 4 -33.02 -58.81 35.38
N SER A 5 -32.13 -58.97 36.36
CA SER A 5 -31.15 -57.96 36.77
C SER A 5 -29.92 -58.07 35.87
N THR A 6 -29.60 -57.00 35.14
CA THR A 6 -28.34 -56.85 34.41
C THR A 6 -27.36 -56.05 35.25
N THR A 7 -26.35 -56.75 35.78
CA THR A 7 -25.19 -56.16 36.45
C THR A 7 -24.12 -55.89 35.40
N THR A 8 -23.81 -54.63 35.12
CA THR A 8 -22.61 -54.27 34.35
C THR A 8 -21.58 -53.65 35.29
N ALA A 9 -20.57 -54.44 35.63
CA ALA A 9 -19.32 -53.96 36.22
C ALA A 9 -18.51 -53.28 35.11
N PHE A 10 -18.41 -51.95 35.16
CA PHE A 10 -17.53 -51.22 34.26
C PHE A 10 -16.16 -51.01 34.90
N SER A 11 -15.16 -51.43 34.14
CA SER A 11 -13.73 -51.48 34.40
C SER A 11 -13.14 -50.12 34.80
N VAL A 12 -12.35 -50.10 35.89
CA VAL A 12 -11.70 -48.92 36.48
C VAL A 12 -10.46 -48.45 35.67
N SER A 13 -10.22 -48.99 34.48
CA SER A 13 -8.95 -48.81 33.75
C SER A 13 -8.93 -47.66 32.72
N ALA A 14 -9.97 -46.82 32.63
CA ALA A 14 -10.06 -45.78 31.60
C ALA A 14 -9.85 -44.34 32.10
N LEU A 15 -9.49 -44.12 33.38
CA LEU A 15 -9.37 -42.77 33.95
C LEU A 15 -7.93 -42.21 34.01
N LEU A 16 -6.92 -43.00 33.65
CA LEU A 16 -5.50 -42.63 33.76
C LEU A 16 -4.82 -42.31 32.42
N LEU A 17 -5.59 -42.20 31.33
CA LEU A 17 -5.08 -41.86 30.00
C LEU A 17 -5.67 -40.55 29.41
N CYS A 18 -6.43 -39.79 30.21
CA CYS A 18 -6.99 -38.49 29.78
C CYS A 18 -6.26 -37.28 30.37
N LEU A 19 -5.27 -37.47 31.25
CA LEU A 19 -4.62 -36.36 31.97
C LEU A 19 -3.23 -35.98 31.45
N ALA A 20 -2.77 -36.57 30.33
CA ALA A 20 -1.46 -36.30 29.74
C ALA A 20 -1.53 -35.48 28.43
N THR A 21 -2.73 -35.22 27.89
CA THR A 21 -2.92 -34.51 26.60
C THR A 21 -3.25 -33.02 26.73
N LEU A 22 -3.32 -32.48 27.95
CA LEU A 22 -3.61 -31.05 28.18
C LEU A 22 -2.37 -30.15 28.33
N ALA A 23 -1.15 -30.70 28.27
CA ALA A 23 0.09 -29.93 28.47
C ALA A 23 0.77 -29.46 27.16
N ALA A 24 0.22 -29.77 25.97
CA ALA A 24 0.86 -29.48 24.69
C ALA A 24 0.31 -28.25 23.93
N LEU A 25 -0.62 -27.49 24.52
CA LEU A 25 -1.25 -26.32 23.86
C LEU A 25 -0.80 -24.97 24.43
N ALA A 26 0.13 -24.93 25.37
CA ALA A 26 0.84 -23.71 25.76
C ALA A 26 2.01 -23.43 24.79
N GLY A 27 1.76 -23.54 23.49
CA GLY A 27 2.60 -22.92 22.48
C GLY A 27 2.30 -21.43 22.49
N CYS A 28 3.10 -20.65 23.24
CA CYS A 28 3.17 -19.21 23.08
C CYS A 28 3.43 -18.91 21.61
N ASN A 29 2.38 -18.60 20.86
CA ASN A 29 2.51 -17.98 19.56
C ASN A 29 2.91 -16.52 19.82
N GLU A 30 4.16 -16.31 20.23
CA GLU A 30 4.83 -15.03 20.12
C GLU A 30 5.14 -14.81 18.63
N SER A 31 4.09 -14.73 17.82
CA SER A 31 4.15 -14.11 16.49
C SER A 31 3.92 -12.62 16.65
N GLY A 32 4.61 -12.03 17.63
CA GLY A 32 4.86 -10.60 17.75
C GLY A 32 6.08 -10.23 16.93
N GLY A 33 6.21 -10.82 15.74
CA GLY A 33 7.11 -10.34 14.70
C GLY A 33 6.56 -9.03 14.16
N GLY A 34 6.57 -7.99 14.98
CA GLY A 34 6.51 -6.60 14.55
C GLY A 34 7.79 -6.29 13.78
N GLY A 35 7.99 -6.99 12.66
CA GLY A 35 8.93 -6.57 11.65
C GLY A 35 8.48 -5.18 11.28
N LYS A 36 9.28 -4.17 11.62
CA LYS A 36 9.08 -2.81 11.13
C LYS A 36 8.86 -2.95 9.63
N VAL A 37 7.65 -2.67 9.17
CA VAL A 37 7.38 -2.53 7.74
C VAL A 37 8.46 -1.56 7.25
N PRO A 38 9.30 -1.96 6.28
CA PRO A 38 10.36 -1.08 5.82
C PRO A 38 9.73 0.27 5.48
N ASP A 39 10.34 1.33 5.98
CA ASP A 39 9.88 2.68 5.69
C ASP A 39 9.84 2.82 4.17
N ALA A 40 8.63 3.02 3.61
CA ALA A 40 8.46 3.07 2.17
C ALA A 40 9.38 4.15 1.60
N SER A 41 10.15 3.81 0.56
CA SER A 41 11.01 4.78 -0.13
C SER A 41 10.16 5.75 -0.94
N ASP A 42 10.69 6.93 -1.26
CA ASP A 42 9.98 7.89 -2.12
C ASP A 42 9.67 7.30 -3.51
N GLY A 43 10.48 6.36 -4.00
CA GLY A 43 10.16 5.61 -5.22
C GLY A 43 8.89 4.76 -5.05
N ASP A 44 8.73 4.10 -3.90
CA ASP A 44 7.51 3.33 -3.61
C ASP A 44 6.30 4.25 -3.43
N MET A 45 6.48 5.42 -2.81
CA MET A 45 5.42 6.42 -2.65
C MET A 45 4.98 6.97 -4.01
N LEU A 46 5.91 7.32 -4.89
CA LEU A 46 5.62 7.75 -6.26
C LEU A 46 4.86 6.68 -7.06
N ARG A 47 5.24 5.39 -6.96
CA ARG A 47 4.45 4.30 -7.56
C ARG A 47 3.05 4.20 -6.96
N GLY A 48 2.93 4.46 -5.66
CA GLY A 48 1.66 4.64 -4.96
C GLY A 48 0.81 5.73 -5.62
N VAL A 49 1.38 6.89 -5.92
CA VAL A 49 0.67 7.99 -6.61
C VAL A 49 0.12 7.52 -7.97
N VAL A 50 0.90 6.81 -8.79
CA VAL A 50 0.42 6.28 -10.09
C VAL A 50 -0.76 5.33 -9.91
N THR A 51 -0.65 4.42 -8.94
CA THR A 51 -1.70 3.46 -8.62
C THR A 51 -2.98 4.16 -8.18
N THR A 52 -2.85 5.14 -7.29
CA THR A 52 -3.95 5.94 -6.76
C THR A 52 -4.61 6.79 -7.85
N TYR A 53 -3.82 7.41 -8.72
CA TYR A 53 -4.32 8.16 -9.87
C TYR A 53 -5.15 7.27 -10.79
N ARG A 54 -4.67 6.07 -11.10
CA ARG A 54 -5.40 5.08 -11.91
C ARG A 54 -6.71 4.65 -11.26
N ASN A 55 -6.70 4.45 -9.94
CA ASN A 55 -7.90 4.09 -9.19
C ASN A 55 -8.90 5.24 -9.15
N ALA A 56 -8.45 6.47 -8.88
CA ALA A 56 -9.28 7.67 -8.95
C ALA A 56 -9.91 7.84 -10.33
N ALA A 57 -9.10 7.74 -11.40
CA ALA A 57 -9.58 7.89 -12.77
C ALA A 57 -10.67 6.85 -13.12
N ARG A 58 -10.51 5.61 -12.65
CA ARG A 58 -11.49 4.55 -12.84
C ARG A 58 -12.78 4.79 -12.08
N GLN A 59 -12.70 5.26 -10.83
CA GLN A 59 -13.88 5.55 -10.01
C GLN A 59 -14.65 6.77 -10.51
N LEU A 60 -13.93 7.79 -10.98
CA LEU A 60 -14.52 9.06 -11.45
C LEU A 60 -14.99 9.01 -12.90
N GLY A 61 -14.51 8.05 -13.70
CA GLY A 61 -14.73 8.02 -15.15
C GLY A 61 -14.01 9.14 -15.91
N ARG A 62 -13.11 9.88 -15.24
CA ARG A 62 -12.29 10.98 -15.77
C ARG A 62 -11.00 11.09 -14.96
N PRO A 63 -9.93 11.73 -15.48
CA PRO A 63 -8.74 12.00 -14.68
C PRO A 63 -9.07 12.81 -13.41
N PRO A 64 -8.40 12.53 -12.27
CA PRO A 64 -8.52 13.37 -11.10
C PRO A 64 -7.97 14.77 -11.38
N LYS A 65 -8.56 15.78 -10.74
CA LYS A 65 -8.24 17.21 -10.99
C LYS A 65 -7.36 17.83 -9.92
N ASP A 66 -7.29 17.24 -8.73
CA ASP A 66 -6.58 17.78 -7.58
C ASP A 66 -6.21 16.70 -6.56
N TYR A 67 -5.47 17.09 -5.53
CA TYR A 67 -5.06 16.21 -4.45
C TYR A 67 -6.22 15.70 -3.62
N SER A 68 -7.30 16.47 -3.44
CA SER A 68 -8.44 16.05 -2.62
C SER A 68 -9.11 14.80 -3.22
N GLU A 69 -9.18 14.70 -4.55
CA GLU A 69 -9.67 13.50 -5.24
C GLU A 69 -8.72 12.29 -5.06
N LEU A 70 -7.41 12.49 -4.94
CA LEU A 70 -6.46 11.41 -4.64
C LEU A 70 -6.49 10.99 -3.17
N GLU A 71 -6.56 11.95 -2.25
CA GLU A 71 -6.64 11.71 -0.80
C GLU A 71 -7.90 10.89 -0.44
N ALA A 72 -9.02 11.12 -1.16
CA ALA A 72 -10.24 10.33 -1.00
C ALA A 72 -10.03 8.82 -1.29
N ILE A 73 -9.09 8.46 -2.16
CA ILE A 73 -8.76 7.05 -2.46
C ILE A 73 -7.93 6.43 -1.33
N TYR A 74 -7.11 7.21 -0.64
CA TYR A 74 -6.30 6.76 0.49
C TYR A 74 -7.07 6.74 1.82
N ALA A 75 -8.13 7.53 1.95
CA ALA A 75 -8.91 7.65 3.18
C ALA A 75 -9.38 6.30 3.80
N PRO A 76 -9.77 5.27 3.01
CA PRO A 76 -10.15 3.98 3.59
C PRO A 76 -8.99 3.16 4.17
N VAL A 77 -7.75 3.47 3.82
CA VAL A 77 -6.55 2.68 4.18
C VAL A 77 -5.54 3.45 5.03
N SER A 78 -5.78 4.73 5.31
CA SER A 78 -4.91 5.58 6.11
C SER A 78 -5.70 6.64 6.89
N SER A 79 -5.31 6.87 8.14
CA SER A 79 -5.77 8.03 8.93
C SER A 79 -5.10 9.34 8.52
N ASN A 80 -4.02 9.27 7.72
CA ASN A 80 -3.32 10.43 7.18
C ASN A 80 -3.04 10.26 5.67
N PRO A 81 -4.05 10.45 4.79
CA PRO A 81 -3.90 10.32 3.34
C PRO A 81 -2.80 11.20 2.73
N ALA A 82 -2.60 12.41 3.26
CA ALA A 82 -1.66 13.39 2.74
C ALA A 82 -0.20 12.92 2.82
N GLU A 83 0.12 12.04 3.77
CA GLU A 83 1.46 11.47 3.92
C GLU A 83 1.88 10.70 2.66
N TYR A 84 0.97 9.95 2.04
CA TYR A 84 1.24 9.19 0.81
C TYR A 84 1.49 10.04 -0.43
N LEU A 85 1.18 11.35 -0.35
CA LEU A 85 1.34 12.32 -1.43
C LEU A 85 2.49 13.29 -1.17
N THR A 86 3.31 13.02 -0.14
CA THR A 86 4.43 13.86 0.31
C THR A 86 5.74 13.08 0.21
N SER A 87 6.77 13.70 -0.36
CA SER A 87 8.12 13.14 -0.42
C SER A 87 8.75 13.14 0.97
N LYS A 88 9.39 12.04 1.35
CA LYS A 88 10.22 11.97 2.57
C LYS A 88 11.60 12.58 2.36
N ARG A 89 12.05 12.71 1.10
CA ARG A 89 13.37 13.30 0.76
C ARG A 89 13.36 14.81 0.87
N ASP A 90 12.37 15.49 0.29
CA ASP A 90 12.29 16.96 0.29
C ASP A 90 11.21 17.53 1.23
N GLY A 91 10.34 16.69 1.78
CA GLY A 91 9.28 17.09 2.72
C GLY A 91 8.08 17.79 2.04
N GLU A 92 8.08 17.89 0.71
CA GLU A 92 7.06 18.59 -0.05
C GLU A 92 6.05 17.61 -0.69
N LYS A 93 4.85 18.10 -1.01
CA LYS A 93 3.90 17.31 -1.80
C LYS A 93 4.49 17.04 -3.19
N PHE A 94 4.37 15.80 -3.65
CA PHE A 94 4.75 15.44 -5.02
C PHE A 94 3.97 16.28 -6.02
N VAL A 95 4.63 16.77 -7.07
CA VAL A 95 3.95 17.41 -8.19
C VAL A 95 3.31 16.33 -9.05
N VAL A 96 1.99 16.41 -9.23
CA VAL A 96 1.22 15.48 -10.07
C VAL A 96 0.86 16.16 -11.37
N VAL A 97 1.06 15.46 -12.48
CA VAL A 97 0.62 15.90 -13.80
C VAL A 97 -0.87 15.60 -13.96
N TRP A 98 -1.68 16.64 -13.80
CA TRP A 98 -3.15 16.54 -13.85
C TRP A 98 -3.69 16.41 -15.27
N GLY A 99 -4.89 15.83 -15.41
CA GLY A 99 -5.58 15.73 -16.71
C GLY A 99 -5.07 14.64 -17.65
N LEU A 100 -4.20 13.75 -17.19
CA LEU A 100 -3.65 12.67 -18.01
C LEU A 100 -4.71 11.60 -18.30
N ASN A 101 -4.97 11.36 -19.58
CA ASN A 101 -5.74 10.20 -20.02
C ASN A 101 -4.84 8.95 -20.08
N LEU A 102 -4.87 8.16 -19.01
CA LEU A 102 -4.01 6.98 -18.86
C LEU A 102 -4.28 5.89 -19.91
N ALA A 103 -5.44 5.90 -20.58
CA ALA A 103 -5.77 4.92 -21.61
C ALA A 103 -5.05 5.19 -22.94
N THR A 104 -4.65 6.44 -23.18
CA THR A 104 -4.04 6.88 -24.44
C THR A 104 -2.61 7.39 -24.26
N ALA A 105 -2.20 7.67 -23.03
CA ALA A 105 -0.85 8.15 -22.73
C ALA A 105 0.20 7.06 -22.97
N PRO A 106 1.37 7.39 -23.55
CA PRO A 106 2.52 6.49 -23.64
C PRO A 106 2.96 5.94 -22.27
N PRO A 107 3.48 4.70 -22.17
CA PRO A 107 3.94 4.11 -20.90
C PRO A 107 5.03 4.91 -20.16
N ASP A 108 5.88 5.63 -20.91
CA ASP A 108 6.95 6.49 -20.42
C ASP A 108 6.48 7.90 -20.03
N THR A 109 5.17 8.17 -20.07
CA THR A 109 4.61 9.45 -19.63
C THR A 109 4.84 9.65 -18.14
N VAL A 110 5.49 10.76 -17.77
CA VAL A 110 5.67 11.15 -16.36
C VAL A 110 4.33 11.51 -15.73
N VAL A 111 4.04 10.90 -14.59
CA VAL A 111 2.78 11.10 -13.85
C VAL A 111 2.99 11.97 -12.61
N ALA A 112 4.09 11.76 -11.89
CA ALA A 112 4.42 12.53 -10.71
C ALA A 112 5.93 12.64 -10.50
N TYR A 113 6.37 13.66 -9.78
CA TYR A 113 7.76 13.89 -9.43
C TYR A 113 7.90 14.71 -8.13
N GLU A 114 9.08 14.70 -7.53
CA GLU A 114 9.43 15.54 -6.38
C GLU A 114 9.36 17.02 -6.73
N LYS A 115 8.97 17.87 -5.79
CA LYS A 115 8.82 19.31 -6.07
C LYS A 115 10.16 20.02 -6.05
N VAL A 116 11.00 19.72 -5.07
CA VAL A 116 12.31 20.35 -4.88
C VAL A 116 13.41 19.35 -5.19
N GLY A 117 13.30 18.14 -4.65
CA GLY A 117 14.33 17.10 -4.73
C GLY A 117 15.48 17.30 -3.75
N VAL A 118 16.52 16.48 -3.90
CA VAL A 118 17.71 16.46 -3.03
C VAL A 118 18.96 16.30 -3.91
N ASP A 119 20.05 16.98 -3.54
CA ASP A 119 21.33 16.95 -4.27
C ASP A 119 21.25 17.36 -5.75
N GLY A 120 20.38 18.33 -6.06
CA GLY A 120 20.17 18.83 -7.43
C GLY A 120 19.48 17.83 -8.36
N LYS A 121 18.81 16.82 -7.79
CA LYS A 121 18.06 15.81 -8.52
C LYS A 121 16.68 15.63 -7.93
N ARG A 122 15.72 15.30 -8.80
CA ARG A 122 14.33 15.00 -8.42
C ARG A 122 14.00 13.59 -8.85
N MET A 123 13.37 12.81 -7.98
CA MET A 123 12.76 11.56 -8.41
C MET A 123 11.46 11.82 -9.15
N LEU A 124 11.23 11.01 -10.18
CA LEU A 124 10.00 10.97 -10.95
C LEU A 124 9.50 9.55 -11.11
N VAL A 125 8.25 9.42 -11.53
CA VAL A 125 7.64 8.15 -11.91
C VAL A 125 6.85 8.29 -13.20
N THR A 126 6.99 7.29 -14.06
CA THR A 126 6.25 7.15 -15.32
C THR A 126 4.99 6.30 -15.14
N LEU A 127 4.12 6.29 -16.16
CA LEU A 127 2.83 5.60 -16.13
C LEU A 127 2.94 4.09 -15.92
N ASP A 128 4.01 3.48 -16.43
CA ASP A 128 4.37 2.08 -16.22
C ASP A 128 4.92 1.78 -14.82
N GLY A 129 5.14 2.81 -13.98
CA GLY A 129 5.66 2.70 -12.62
C GLY A 129 7.19 2.70 -12.53
N TYR A 130 7.89 2.96 -13.63
CA TYR A 130 9.35 3.13 -13.58
C TYR A 130 9.72 4.43 -12.86
N THR A 131 10.58 4.29 -11.84
CA THR A 131 11.03 5.39 -10.98
C THR A 131 12.51 5.64 -11.23
N ARG A 132 12.90 6.91 -11.38
CA ARG A 132 14.31 7.29 -11.51
C ARG A 132 14.55 8.72 -11.03
N GLU A 133 15.81 9.03 -10.80
CA GLU A 133 16.26 10.41 -10.65
C GLU A 133 16.32 11.11 -12.01
N ALA A 134 16.00 12.39 -12.01
CA ALA A 134 16.08 13.32 -13.13
C ALA A 134 16.84 14.56 -12.67
N SER A 135 17.58 15.17 -13.59
CA SER A 135 18.24 16.46 -13.34
C SER A 135 17.22 17.59 -13.34
N GLU A 136 17.57 18.73 -12.74
CA GLU A 136 16.74 19.93 -12.79
C GLU A 136 16.42 20.36 -14.23
N THR A 137 17.40 20.27 -15.14
CA THR A 137 17.19 20.60 -16.56
C THR A 137 16.10 19.75 -17.18
N GLU A 138 16.11 18.44 -16.94
CA GLU A 138 15.11 17.53 -17.48
C GLU A 138 13.71 17.83 -16.93
N ILE A 139 13.59 18.09 -15.63
CA ILE A 139 12.30 18.44 -15.01
C ILE A 139 11.77 19.76 -15.58
N ASN A 140 12.63 20.76 -15.74
CA ASN A 140 12.23 22.04 -16.33
C ASN A 140 11.71 21.86 -17.77
N GLU A 141 12.35 21.02 -18.58
CA GLU A 141 11.86 20.70 -19.93
C GLU A 141 10.49 20.02 -19.91
N LEU A 142 10.25 19.11 -18.95
CA LEU A 142 8.94 18.47 -18.76
C LEU A 142 7.86 19.50 -18.40
N GLU A 143 8.17 20.43 -17.50
CA GLU A 143 7.25 21.48 -17.07
C GLU A 143 6.91 22.45 -18.23
N GLU A 144 7.90 22.85 -19.02
CA GLU A 144 7.67 23.69 -20.20
C GLU A 144 6.83 22.98 -21.26
N LYS A 145 7.10 21.70 -21.53
CA LYS A 145 6.26 20.88 -22.43
C LYS A 145 4.83 20.76 -21.90
N ALA A 146 4.64 20.60 -20.59
CA ALA A 146 3.33 20.53 -19.99
C ALA A 146 2.55 21.86 -20.10
N LYS A 147 3.24 23.01 -19.99
CA LYS A 147 2.64 24.33 -20.21
C LYS A 147 2.23 24.56 -21.66
N ALA A 148 3.04 24.10 -22.62
CA ALA A 148 2.75 24.26 -24.05
C ALA A 148 1.50 23.48 -24.54
N ASN A 149 1.07 22.45 -23.80
CA ASN A 149 -0.06 21.60 -24.14
C ASN A 149 -1.38 21.98 -23.43
N ARG A 150 -1.40 23.09 -22.68
CA ARG A 150 -2.61 23.63 -22.02
C ARG A 150 -3.24 24.72 -22.85
#